data_AF-A0A3Q0JL09-F1
#
_entry.id   AF-A0A3Q0JL09-F1
#
_cell.length_a   1.000
_cell.length_b   1.000
_cell.length_c   1.000
_cell.angle_alpha   90.00
_cell.angle_beta   90.00
_cell.angle_gamma   90.00
#
_symmetry.space_group_name_H-M   'P 1'
#
loop_
_entity.id
_entity.type
_entity.pdbx_description
1 polymer ?
#
loop_
_entity_poly.entity_id
_entity_poly.type
_entity_poly.pdbx_seq_one_letter_code
_entity_poly.pdbx_strand_id
1 'polypeptide(L)'
;MSTVKSDVDNILAHKIGIKFNPPSLVLLYELKDSKQFKKRLMPIRNFSLESNVKLFGDNLKSRHAEKLSSVPNEQIEKMLKLLKDYNR
;
A
#
# COMPACT_ATOMS: atom_id res chain seq x y z
N MET A 1 31.31 -11.04 -5.99
CA MET A 1 30.29 -10.54 -6.94
C MET A 1 29.15 -9.94 -6.15
N SER A 2 28.69 -8.80 -6.65
CA SER A 2 27.91 -7.76 -5.99
C SER A 2 26.80 -8.21 -5.05
N THR A 3 26.85 -7.67 -3.83
CA THR A 3 25.79 -7.69 -2.82
C THR A 3 24.51 -7.10 -3.40
N VAL A 4 23.46 -7.92 -3.48
CA VAL A 4 22.09 -7.46 -3.68
C VAL A 4 21.72 -6.67 -2.41
N LYS A 5 21.96 -5.36 -2.42
CA LYS A 5 21.42 -4.47 -1.38
C LYS A 5 19.90 -4.55 -1.50
N SER A 6 19.29 -5.14 -0.50
CA SER A 6 17.85 -5.16 -0.31
C SER A 6 17.30 -3.73 -0.42
N ASP A 7 16.47 -3.46 -1.43
CA ASP A 7 15.82 -2.17 -1.75
C ASP A 7 14.92 -1.60 -0.63
N VAL A 8 14.96 -2.17 0.57
CA VAL A 8 13.99 -1.97 1.67
C VAL A 8 14.19 -0.63 2.38
N ASP A 9 15.40 -0.09 2.43
CA ASP A 9 15.71 1.16 3.16
C ASP A 9 15.65 2.44 2.29
N ASN A 10 15.50 2.29 0.97
CA ASN A 10 15.61 3.38 0.00
C ASN A 10 14.28 3.81 -0.62
N ILE A 11 13.17 3.59 0.09
CA ILE A 11 11.84 3.97 -0.38
C ILE A 11 11.24 5.06 0.51
N LEU A 12 10.74 6.14 -0.10
CA LEU A 12 9.99 7.20 0.58
C LEU A 12 8.57 7.30 0.00
N ALA A 13 7.58 6.88 0.79
CA ALA A 13 6.19 6.97 0.42
C ALA A 13 5.72 8.44 0.32
N HIS A 14 5.16 8.81 -0.83
CA HIS A 14 4.67 10.17 -1.09
C HIS A 14 3.15 10.26 -1.04
N LYS A 15 2.47 9.35 -1.76
CA LYS A 15 1.02 9.38 -1.88
C LYS A 15 0.45 7.99 -1.87
N ILE A 16 -0.65 7.82 -1.16
CA ILE A 16 -1.47 6.62 -1.16
C ILE A 16 -2.83 6.93 -1.77
N GLY A 17 -3.40 5.96 -2.47
CA GLY A 17 -4.71 6.06 -3.08
C GLY A 17 -5.33 4.69 -3.25
N ILE A 18 -6.55 4.66 -3.78
CA ILE A 18 -7.25 3.42 -4.09
C ILE A 18 -7.84 3.47 -5.49
N LYS A 19 -7.72 2.34 -6.20
CA LYS A 19 -8.42 2.07 -7.45
C LYS A 19 -9.59 1.16 -7.12
N PHE A 20 -10.78 1.46 -7.63
CA PHE A 20 -11.99 0.68 -7.35
C PHE A 20 -12.16 -0.52 -8.29
N ASN A 21 -11.68 -0.45 -9.55
CA ASN A 21 -11.83 -1.54 -10.52
C ASN A 21 -10.55 -1.84 -11.34
N PRO A 22 -9.92 -3.03 -11.19
CA PRO A 22 -10.08 -3.95 -10.07
C PRO A 22 -9.60 -3.29 -8.76
N PRO A 23 -10.17 -3.66 -7.60
CA PRO A 23 -9.84 -3.05 -6.31
C PRO A 23 -8.34 -3.18 -6.01
N SER A 24 -7.63 -2.05 -5.89
CA SER A 24 -6.18 -2.02 -5.69
C SER A 24 -5.75 -0.81 -4.88
N LEU A 25 -4.87 -1.01 -3.89
CA LEU A 25 -4.16 0.07 -3.22
C LEU A 25 -3.06 0.61 -4.13
N VAL A 26 -3.00 1.92 -4.29
CA VAL A 26 -2.01 2.62 -5.11
C VAL A 26 -1.01 3.30 -4.18
N LEU A 27 0.27 3.02 -4.35
CA LEU A 27 1.35 3.71 -3.66
C LEU A 27 2.25 4.41 -4.69
N LEU A 28 2.38 5.72 -4.56
CA LEU A 28 3.41 6.52 -5.22
C LEU A 28 4.54 6.73 -4.22
N TYR A 29 5.75 6.34 -4.61
CA TYR A 29 6.94 6.42 -3.77
C TYR A 29 8.15 6.87 -4.58
N GLU A 30 9.13 7.42 -3.90
CA GLU A 30 10.41 7.80 -4.49
C GLU A 30 11.48 6.80 -4.05
N LEU A 31 12.35 6.42 -4.99
CA LEU A 31 13.60 5.74 -4.67
C LEU A 31 14.66 6.78 -4.28
N LYS A 32 15.13 6.74 -3.04
CA LYS A 32 16.10 7.71 -2.50
C LYS A 32 17.40 7.76 -3.32
N ASP A 33 17.86 6.61 -3.84
CA ASP A 33 19.12 6.54 -4.58
C ASP A 33 19.03 7.17 -5.98
N SER A 34 17.90 7.02 -6.65
CA SER A 34 17.75 7.42 -8.06
C SER A 34 16.89 8.66 -8.26
N LYS A 35 16.26 9.19 -7.20
CA LYS A 35 15.23 10.25 -7.24
C LYS A 35 14.11 9.97 -8.25
N GLN A 36 13.83 8.69 -8.49
CA GLN A 36 12.81 8.28 -9.45
C GLN A 36 11.52 7.99 -8.70
N PHE A 37 10.43 8.60 -9.17
CA PHE A 37 9.09 8.26 -8.72
C PHE A 37 8.64 6.94 -9.35
N LYS A 38 8.19 6.03 -8.50
CA LYS A 38 7.62 4.75 -8.90
C LYS A 38 6.21 4.61 -8.34
N LYS A 39 5.39 3.87 -9.09
CA LYS A 39 4.02 3.55 -8.72
C LYS A 39 3.90 2.05 -8.49
N ARG A 40 3.35 1.66 -7.34
CA ARG A 40 2.95 0.27 -7.04
C ARG A 40 1.44 0.17 -6.99
N LEU A 41 0.92 -0.86 -7.64
CA LEU A 41 -0.47 -1.31 -7.52
C LEU A 41 -0.47 -2.61 -6.72
N MET A 42 -1.15 -2.60 -5.58
CA MET A 42 -1.32 -3.75 -4.70
C MET A 42 -2.79 -4.18 -4.76
N PRO A 43 -3.12 -5.31 -5.40
CA PRO A 43 -4.50 -5.75 -5.52
C PRO A 43 -5.07 -6.09 -4.15
N ILE A 44 -6.28 -5.60 -3.88
CA ILE A 44 -7.06 -5.92 -2.69
C ILE A 44 -7.98 -7.07 -3.07
N ARG A 45 -7.75 -8.24 -2.49
CA ARG A 45 -8.56 -9.45 -2.71
C ARG A 45 -9.31 -9.81 -1.44
N ASN A 46 -10.46 -10.47 -1.57
CA ASN A 46 -11.27 -10.96 -0.45
C ASN A 46 -11.65 -9.85 0.55
N PHE A 47 -11.86 -8.63 0.06
CA PHE A 47 -12.35 -7.51 0.85
C PHE A 47 -13.84 -7.32 0.58
N SER A 48 -14.64 -7.36 1.63
CA SER A 48 -16.10 -7.28 1.57
C SER A 48 -16.63 -6.22 2.54
N LEU A 49 -17.93 -5.95 2.49
CA LEU A 49 -18.60 -5.05 3.42
C LEU A 49 -18.47 -5.50 4.89
N GLU A 50 -18.33 -6.79 5.15
CA GLU A 50 -18.21 -7.34 6.51
C GLU A 50 -16.76 -7.33 7.03
N SER A 51 -15.78 -7.08 6.15
CA SER A 51 -14.37 -7.11 6.51
C SER A 51 -14.03 -6.03 7.55
N ASN A 52 -13.31 -6.44 8.61
CA ASN A 52 -12.77 -5.52 9.60
C ASN A 52 -11.61 -4.73 8.97
N VAL A 53 -11.82 -3.43 8.77
CA VAL A 53 -10.87 -2.53 8.09
C VAL A 53 -9.51 -2.49 8.77
N LYS A 54 -9.47 -2.46 10.11
CA LYS A 54 -8.23 -2.36 10.88
C LYS A 54 -7.38 -3.62 10.70
N LEU A 55 -7.98 -4.79 10.98
CA LEU A 55 -7.30 -6.07 10.83
C LEU A 55 -6.86 -6.32 9.38
N PHE A 56 -7.68 -5.93 8.41
CA PHE A 56 -7.32 -6.07 6.99
C PHE A 56 -6.16 -5.14 6.63
N GLY A 57 -6.16 -3.89 7.12
CA GLY A 57 -5.09 -2.91 6.92
C GLY A 57 -3.75 -3.38 7.49
N ASP A 58 -3.75 -3.89 8.71
CA ASP A 58 -2.54 -4.43 9.36
C ASP A 58 -1.99 -5.62 8.57
N ASN A 59 -2.85 -6.54 8.14
CA ASN A 59 -2.45 -7.67 7.30
C ASN A 59 -1.90 -7.22 5.93
N LEU A 60 -2.52 -6.22 5.30
CA LEU A 60 -2.07 -5.67 4.02
C LEU A 60 -0.69 -5.02 4.16
N LYS A 61 -0.47 -4.28 5.25
CA LYS A 61 0.81 -3.66 5.57
C LYS A 61 1.90 -4.71 5.82
N SER A 62 1.62 -5.74 6.61
CA SER A 62 2.57 -6.83 6.86
C SER A 62 2.98 -7.57 5.59
N ARG A 63 2.03 -7.85 4.67
CA ARG A 63 2.34 -8.49 3.37
C ARG A 63 3.19 -7.63 2.44
N HIS A 64 3.16 -6.31 2.61
CA HIS A 64 3.89 -5.36 1.78
C HIS A 64 4.80 -4.47 2.62
N ALA A 65 5.37 -5.01 3.71
CA ALA A 65 6.14 -4.28 4.70
C ALA A 65 7.29 -3.49 4.06
N GLU A 66 7.94 -4.06 3.04
CA GLU A 66 9.03 -3.43 2.29
C GLU A 66 8.67 -2.07 1.65
N LYS A 67 7.38 -1.82 1.36
CA LYS A 67 6.92 -0.58 0.71
C LYS A 67 5.97 0.24 1.58
N LEU A 68 5.22 -0.41 2.48
CA LEU A 68 4.21 0.23 3.32
C LEU A 68 4.69 0.54 4.75
N SER A 69 5.91 0.15 5.13
CA SER A 69 6.47 0.43 6.47
C SER A 69 6.37 1.92 6.84
N SER A 70 6.70 2.81 5.89
CA SER A 70 6.68 4.26 6.08
C SER A 70 5.28 4.89 5.99
N VAL A 71 4.24 4.12 5.67
CA VAL A 71 2.86 4.63 5.56
C VAL A 71 2.13 4.43 6.90
N PRO A 72 1.50 5.47 7.47
CA PRO A 72 0.67 5.32 8.66
C PRO A 72 -0.51 4.37 8.43
N ASN A 73 -0.82 3.50 9.40
CA ASN A 73 -1.92 2.54 9.27
C ASN A 73 -3.26 3.23 9.01
N GLU A 74 -3.49 4.38 9.66
CA GLU A 74 -4.68 5.21 9.48
C GLU A 74 -4.94 5.59 8.02
N GLN A 75 -3.90 5.85 7.23
CA GLN A 75 -4.06 6.18 5.82
C GLN A 75 -4.51 4.96 5.00
N ILE A 76 -3.96 3.78 5.29
CA ILE A 76 -4.37 2.52 4.66
C ILE A 76 -5.83 2.21 5.03
N GLU A 77 -6.18 2.34 6.31
CA GLU A 77 -7.55 2.15 6.79
C GLU A 77 -8.53 3.11 6.12
N LYS A 78 -8.15 4.38 5.95
CA LYS A 78 -8.97 5.38 5.26
C LYS A 78 -9.24 4.97 3.80
N MET A 79 -8.24 4.43 3.11
CA MET A 79 -8.45 3.89 1.75
C MET A 79 -9.41 2.70 1.76
N LEU A 80 -9.25 1.77 2.71
CA LEU A 80 -10.13 0.61 2.84
C LEU A 80 -11.59 1.00 3.18
N LYS A 81 -11.79 2.05 3.99
CA LYS A 81 -13.13 2.61 4.25
C LYS A 81 -13.77 3.15 2.96
N LEU A 82 -13.01 3.91 2.16
CA LEU A 82 -13.50 4.39 0.86
C LEU A 82 -13.89 3.24 -0.08
N LEU A 83 -13.11 2.15 -0.09
CA LEU A 83 -13.46 0.95 -0.88
C LEU A 83 -14.74 0.28 -0.36
N LYS A 84 -14.90 0.23 0.97
CA LYS A 84 -16.10 -0.32 1.60
C LYS A 84 -17.34 0.52 1.27
N ASP A 85 -17.23 1.85 1.32
CA ASP A 85 -18.31 2.76 0.96
C ASP A 85 -18.66 2.68 -0.53
N TYR A 86 -17.68 2.45 -1.41
CA TYR A 86 -17.93 2.23 -2.84
C TYR A 86 -18.66 0.90 -3.13
N ASN A 87 -18.41 -0.13 -2.33
CA ASN A 87 -19.03 -1.45 -2.49
C ASN A 87 -20.42 -1.55 -1.83
N ARG A 88 -20.91 -0.48 -1.20
CA ARG A 88 -22.20 -0.43 -0.52
C ARG A 88 -23.32 -0.11 -1.50
#